data_AF-A0A7V7AGC8-F1
#
_entry.id   AF-A0A7V7AGC8-F1
#
_cell.length_a   1.000
_cell.length_b   1.000
_cell.length_c   1.000
_cell.angle_alpha   90.00
_cell.angle_beta   90.00
_cell.angle_gamma   90.00
#
_symmetry.space_group_name_H-M   'P 1'
#
loop_
_entity.id
_entity.type
_entity.pdbx_description
1 polymer ?
#
loop_
_entity_poly.entity_id
_entity_poly.type
_entity_poly.pdbx_seq_one_letter_code
_entity_poly.pdbx_strand_id
1 'polypeptide(L)'
;MKFAVIGIYVFVLLAIGYVSMKKTHSINDFFLGSRSIGPWVSAFAYGTTYFSAVIFIGYAGKIGWGFGLSSLWIVAGNAFIGTYLAWKILARPTREITSRLDALTMPDFLAKRYDSPRLKIAA
;
A
#
# COMPACT_ATOMS: atom_id res chain seq x y z
N MET A 1 -12.76 -24.76 17.88
CA MET A 1 -13.21 -23.62 17.01
C MET A 1 -12.12 -22.60 16.71
N LYS A 2 -11.44 -21.98 17.69
CA LYS A 2 -10.43 -20.91 17.44
C LYS A 2 -9.32 -21.32 16.44
N PHE A 3 -8.70 -22.48 16.65
CA PHE A 3 -7.67 -23.00 15.74
C PHE A 3 -8.20 -23.35 14.34
N ALA A 4 -9.47 -23.76 14.24
CA ALA A 4 -10.09 -24.03 12.95
C ALA A 4 -10.25 -22.73 12.13
N VAL A 5 -10.65 -21.62 12.78
CA VAL A 5 -10.74 -20.31 12.12
C VAL A 5 -9.37 -19.83 11.62
N ILE A 6 -8.32 -19.99 12.43
CA ILE A 6 -6.95 -19.65 12.04
C ILE A 6 -6.50 -20.53 10.87
N GLY A 7 -6.76 -21.84 10.94
CA GLY A 7 -6.44 -22.79 9.87
C GLY A 7 -7.10 -22.42 8.55
N ILE A 8 -8.40 -22.09 8.57
CA ILE A 8 -9.13 -21.63 7.39
C ILE A 8 -8.54 -20.33 6.83
N TYR A 9 -8.25 -19.36 7.71
CA TYR A 9 -7.65 -18.09 7.30
C TYR A 9 -6.31 -18.28 6.58
N VAL A 10 -5.39 -19.06 7.16
CA VAL A 10 -4.09 -19.37 6.55
C VAL A 10 -4.27 -20.11 5.23
N PHE A 11 -5.18 -21.08 5.18
CA PHE A 11 -5.46 -21.84 3.97
C PHE A 11 -5.95 -20.92 2.83
N VAL A 12 -6.87 -19.99 3.13
CA VAL A 12 -7.36 -19.01 2.14
C VAL A 12 -6.22 -18.12 1.64
N LEU A 13 -5.33 -17.64 2.53
CA LEU A 13 -4.17 -16.84 2.12
C LEU A 13 -3.24 -17.62 1.19
N LEU A 14 -2.93 -18.89 1.50
CA LEU A 14 -2.11 -19.75 0.66
C LEU A 14 -2.76 -20.02 -0.69
N ALA A 15 -4.08 -20.25 -0.72
CA ALA A 15 -4.83 -20.45 -1.95
C ALA A 15 -4.78 -19.22 -2.85
N ILE A 16 -5.00 -18.02 -2.30
CA ILE A 16 -4.91 -16.75 -3.03
C ILE A 16 -3.48 -16.54 -3.55
N GLY A 17 -2.46 -16.81 -2.73
CA GLY A 17 -1.06 -16.72 -3.12
C GLY A 17 -0.75 -17.65 -4.30
N TYR A 18 -1.20 -18.90 -4.23
CA TYR A 18 -1.01 -19.89 -5.30
C TYR A 18 -1.69 -19.50 -6.62
N VAL A 19 -2.94 -19.02 -6.55
CA VAL A 19 -3.66 -18.51 -7.73
C VAL A 19 -2.96 -17.28 -8.32
N SER A 20 -2.47 -16.39 -7.48
CA SER A 20 -1.78 -15.17 -7.93
C SER A 20 -0.45 -15.49 -8.58
N MET A 21 0.34 -16.42 -8.01
CA MET A 21 1.59 -16.90 -8.61
C MET A 21 1.37 -17.47 -10.01
N LYS A 22 0.28 -18.22 -10.24
CA LYS A 22 -0.06 -18.74 -11.57
C LYS A 22 -0.40 -17.67 -12.60
N LYS A 23 -0.82 -16.47 -12.18
CA LYS A 23 -1.20 -15.36 -13.05
C LYS A 23 -0.02 -14.42 -13.37
N THR A 24 1.08 -14.54 -12.64
CA THR A 24 2.27 -13.69 -12.84
C THR A 24 3.19 -14.34 -13.86
N HIS A 25 3.28 -13.77 -15.06
CA HIS A 25 4.14 -14.27 -16.14
C HIS A 25 5.30 -13.33 -16.48
N SER A 26 5.23 -12.06 -16.06
CA SER A 26 6.27 -11.06 -16.31
C SER A 26 6.63 -10.25 -15.06
N ILE A 27 7.76 -9.54 -15.13
CA ILE A 27 8.19 -8.60 -14.08
C ILE A 27 7.14 -7.49 -13.89
N ASN A 28 6.51 -7.02 -14.96
CA ASN A 28 5.48 -5.97 -14.88
C ASN A 28 4.21 -6.48 -14.19
N ASP A 29 3.84 -7.76 -14.41
CA ASP A 29 2.74 -8.39 -13.67
C ASP A 29 3.05 -8.50 -12.18
N PHE A 30 4.31 -8.78 -11.84
CA PHE A 30 4.75 -8.91 -10.45
C PHE A 30 4.75 -7.55 -9.72
N PHE A 31 5.29 -6.49 -10.33
CA PHE A 31 5.43 -5.19 -9.69
C PHE A 31 4.18 -4.30 -9.78
N LEU A 32 3.48 -4.32 -10.91
CA LEU A 32 2.38 -3.39 -11.20
C LEU A 32 1.05 -4.08 -11.47
N GLY A 33 0.99 -5.42 -11.48
CA GLY A 33 -0.20 -6.17 -11.87
C GLY A 33 -0.68 -5.76 -13.27
N SER A 34 0.26 -5.62 -14.22
CA SER A 34 0.02 -5.13 -15.59
C SER A 34 -0.70 -3.78 -15.69
N ARG A 35 -0.68 -2.97 -14.61
CA ARG A 35 -1.46 -1.72 -14.49
C ARG A 35 -2.97 -1.91 -14.73
N SER A 36 -3.47 -3.14 -14.61
CA SER A 36 -4.87 -3.53 -14.86
C SER A 36 -5.72 -3.58 -13.59
N ILE A 37 -5.11 -3.40 -12.42
CA ILE A 37 -5.79 -3.43 -11.12
C ILE A 37 -6.78 -2.27 -11.03
N GLY A 38 -8.05 -2.62 -10.79
CA GLY A 38 -9.13 -1.65 -10.65
C GLY A 38 -8.99 -0.74 -9.41
N PRO A 39 -9.74 0.38 -9.38
CA PRO A 39 -9.66 1.37 -8.31
C PRO A 39 -10.04 0.82 -6.93
N TRP A 40 -11.06 -0.04 -6.86
CA TRP A 40 -11.51 -0.66 -5.61
C TRP A 40 -10.46 -1.58 -5.00
N VAL A 41 -9.91 -2.48 -5.81
CA VAL A 41 -8.87 -3.42 -5.35
C VAL A 41 -7.62 -2.65 -4.90
N SER A 42 -7.25 -1.60 -5.63
CA SER A 42 -6.15 -0.72 -5.26
C SER A 42 -6.38 0.00 -3.92
N ALA A 43 -7.61 0.48 -3.68
CA ALA A 43 -7.97 1.15 -2.43
C ALA A 43 -7.94 0.19 -1.23
N PHE A 44 -8.48 -1.02 -1.38
CA PHE A 44 -8.40 -2.05 -0.34
C PHE A 44 -6.97 -2.49 -0.07
N ALA A 45 -6.17 -2.72 -1.12
CA ALA A 45 -4.77 -3.10 -0.99
C ALA A 45 -3.95 -2.01 -0.25
N TYR A 46 -4.20 -0.74 -0.57
CA TYR A 46 -3.60 0.37 0.17
C TYR A 46 -4.00 0.34 1.64
N GLY A 47 -5.29 0.21 1.95
CA GLY A 47 -5.78 0.13 3.33
C GLY A 47 -5.17 -1.02 4.12
N THR A 48 -5.14 -2.22 3.57
CA THR A 48 -4.56 -3.41 4.24
C THR A 48 -3.05 -3.28 4.44
N THR A 49 -2.35 -2.62 3.51
CA THR A 49 -0.90 -2.39 3.63
C THR A 49 -0.59 -1.29 4.66
N TYR A 50 -1.46 -0.28 4.73
CA TYR A 50 -1.30 0.84 5.64
C TYR A 50 -1.54 0.44 7.11
N PHE A 51 -2.51 -0.44 7.38
CA PHE A 51 -2.85 -0.87 8.72
C PHE A 51 -2.05 -2.10 9.17
N SER A 52 -1.01 -1.88 9.98
CA SER A 52 -0.24 -2.94 10.63
C SER A 52 -0.64 -3.13 12.10
N ALA A 53 -0.03 -4.12 12.78
CA ALA A 53 -0.21 -4.33 14.22
C ALA A 53 0.07 -3.06 15.07
N VAL A 54 0.84 -2.12 14.54
CA VAL A 54 1.13 -0.83 15.19
C VAL A 54 -0.13 -0.02 15.47
N ILE A 55 -1.15 -0.06 14.60
CA ILE A 55 -2.38 0.72 14.85
C ILE A 55 -3.18 0.13 16.02
N PHE A 56 -3.16 -1.18 16.19
CA PHE A 56 -3.88 -1.83 17.29
C PHE A 56 -3.12 -1.70 18.61
N ILE A 57 -1.83 -2.02 18.61
CA ILE A 57 -1.03 -2.05 19.85
C ILE A 57 -0.53 -0.65 20.22
N GLY A 58 0.09 0.05 19.26
CA GLY A 58 0.69 1.35 19.50
C GLY A 58 -0.38 2.44 19.63
N TYR A 59 -1.25 2.55 18.64
CA TYR A 59 -2.23 3.63 18.62
C TYR A 59 -3.38 3.37 19.59
N ALA A 60 -4.19 2.32 19.38
CA ALA A 60 -5.31 2.04 20.26
C ALA A 60 -4.85 1.65 21.67
N GLY A 61 -3.83 0.79 21.80
CA GLY A 61 -3.35 0.30 23.09
C GLY A 61 -2.67 1.36 23.97
N LYS A 62 -1.77 2.20 23.43
CA LYS A 62 -1.07 3.23 24.24
C LYS A 62 -1.75 4.59 24.18
N ILE A 63 -1.96 5.12 22.98
CA ILE A 63 -2.46 6.49 22.80
C ILE A 63 -3.97 6.55 23.09
N GLY A 64 -4.74 5.57 22.61
CA GLY A 64 -6.17 5.47 22.87
C GLY A 64 -6.49 5.25 24.35
N TRP A 65 -5.73 4.38 25.03
CA TRP A 65 -5.89 4.16 26.47
C TRP A 65 -5.50 5.38 27.32
N GLY A 66 -4.44 6.11 26.92
CA GLY A 66 -3.96 7.29 27.66
C GLY A 66 -4.77 8.56 27.42
N PHE A 67 -5.09 8.88 26.16
CA PHE A 67 -5.72 10.14 25.75
C PHE A 67 -7.20 10.00 25.39
N GLY A 68 -7.76 8.79 25.43
CA GLY A 68 -9.16 8.53 25.12
C GLY A 68 -9.54 8.95 23.70
N LEU A 69 -10.78 9.42 23.53
CA LEU A 69 -11.32 9.84 22.23
C LEU A 69 -10.59 11.03 21.60
N SER A 70 -9.87 11.84 22.38
CA SER A 70 -9.08 12.96 21.85
C SER A 70 -8.01 12.48 20.86
N SER A 71 -7.53 11.25 21.02
CA SER A 71 -6.63 10.62 20.05
C SER A 71 -7.22 10.54 18.65
N LEU A 72 -8.55 10.48 18.47
CA LEU A 72 -9.18 10.39 17.14
C LEU A 72 -8.86 11.59 16.23
N TRP A 73 -8.44 12.74 16.79
CA TRP A 73 -7.99 13.87 15.98
C TRP A 73 -6.78 13.55 15.11
N ILE A 74 -5.87 12.70 15.59
CA ILE A 74 -4.72 12.26 14.78
C ILE A 74 -5.20 11.33 13.66
N VAL A 75 -6.19 10.45 13.92
CA VAL A 75 -6.82 9.62 12.86
C VAL A 75 -7.49 10.51 11.82
N ALA A 76 -8.28 11.50 12.24
CA ALA A 76 -8.95 12.41 11.35
C ALA A 76 -7.94 13.21 10.50
N GLY A 77 -6.93 13.81 11.13
CA GLY A 77 -5.89 14.54 10.42
C GLY A 77 -5.15 13.67 9.40
N ASN A 78 -4.81 12.44 9.78
CA ASN A 78 -4.17 11.49 8.88
C ASN A 78 -5.10 11.07 7.72
N ALA A 79 -6.37 10.78 7.99
CA ALA A 79 -7.32 10.39 6.97
C ALA A 79 -7.55 11.50 5.93
N PHE A 80 -7.76 12.75 6.39
CA PHE A 80 -8.06 13.87 5.52
C PHE A 80 -6.82 14.45 4.81
N ILE A 81 -5.74 14.70 5.56
CA ILE A 81 -4.54 15.36 5.04
C ILE A 81 -3.52 14.33 4.57
N GLY A 82 -3.22 13.33 5.41
CA GLY A 82 -2.19 12.34 5.13
C GLY A 82 -2.52 11.41 3.97
N THR A 83 -3.78 10.95 3.89
CA THR A 83 -4.21 9.98 2.88
C THR A 83 -5.04 10.63 1.77
N TYR A 84 -6.18 11.25 2.11
CA TYR A 84 -7.11 11.73 1.09
C TYR A 84 -6.54 12.87 0.24
N LEU A 85 -5.97 13.91 0.88
CA LEU A 85 -5.39 15.03 0.16
C LEU A 85 -4.17 14.60 -0.67
N ALA A 86 -3.30 13.78 -0.09
CA ALA A 86 -2.15 13.21 -0.80
C ALA A 86 -2.60 12.42 -2.04
N TRP A 87 -3.63 11.57 -1.91
CA TRP A 87 -4.17 10.82 -3.05
C TRP A 87 -4.78 11.74 -4.11
N LYS A 88 -5.58 12.72 -3.68
CA LYS A 88 -6.24 13.67 -4.59
C LYS A 88 -5.24 14.47 -5.42
N ILE A 89 -4.13 14.89 -4.82
CA ILE A 89 -3.12 15.74 -5.48
C ILE A 89 -2.10 14.90 -6.25
N LEU A 90 -1.57 13.83 -5.65
CA LEU A 90 -0.39 13.13 -6.18
C LEU A 90 -0.72 11.89 -7.01
N ALA A 91 -1.86 11.22 -6.81
CA ALA A 91 -2.10 9.91 -7.42
C ALA A 91 -2.16 9.97 -8.95
N ARG A 92 -2.94 10.89 -9.53
CA ARG A 92 -3.05 11.07 -10.99
C ARG A 92 -1.72 11.45 -11.65
N PRO A 93 -1.05 12.56 -11.26
CA PRO A 93 0.19 12.96 -11.93
C PRO A 93 1.30 11.91 -11.77
N THR A 94 1.37 11.23 -10.62
CA THR A 94 2.37 10.18 -10.41
C THR A 94 2.12 8.99 -11.33
N ARG A 95 0.86 8.58 -11.52
CA ARG A 95 0.50 7.48 -12.42
C ARG A 95 0.79 7.81 -13.90
N GLU A 96 0.51 9.03 -14.32
CA GLU A 96 0.78 9.48 -15.70
C GLU A 96 2.30 9.50 -15.99
N ILE A 97 3.09 10.06 -15.08
CA ILE A 97 4.55 10.18 -15.29
C ILE A 97 5.24 8.82 -15.17
N THR A 98 4.87 7.98 -14.19
CA THR A 98 5.43 6.62 -14.09
C THR A 98 5.06 5.79 -15.32
N SER A 99 3.87 6.01 -15.89
CA SER A 99 3.48 5.35 -17.14
C SER A 99 4.28 5.81 -18.35
N ARG A 100 4.57 7.12 -18.46
CA ARG A 100 5.38 7.68 -19.56
C ARG A 100 6.85 7.27 -19.49
N LEU A 101 7.42 7.19 -18.30
CA LEU A 101 8.82 6.81 -18.07
C LEU A 101 9.04 5.30 -17.97
N ASP A 102 7.96 4.53 -18.06
CA ASP A 102 7.90 3.11 -17.77
C ASP A 102 8.70 2.72 -16.50
N ALA A 103 8.46 3.48 -15.43
CA ALA A 103 9.12 3.28 -14.15
C ALA A 103 8.36 2.21 -13.35
N LEU A 104 9.10 1.25 -12.81
CA LEU A 104 8.55 0.12 -12.05
C LEU A 104 8.61 0.34 -10.53
N THR A 105 9.61 1.09 -10.06
CA THR A 105 9.83 1.36 -8.63
C THR A 105 9.99 2.85 -8.37
N MET A 106 9.86 3.28 -7.12
CA MET A 106 10.07 4.68 -6.76
C MET A 106 11.50 5.19 -7.04
N PRO A 107 12.56 4.45 -6.69
CA PRO A 107 13.92 4.87 -7.03
C PRO A 107 14.16 4.95 -8.54
N ASP A 108 13.60 4.03 -9.33
CA ASP A 108 13.67 4.06 -10.79
C ASP A 108 12.91 5.25 -11.38
N PHE A 109 11.76 5.59 -10.81
CA PHE A 109 10.99 6.79 -11.15
C PHE A 109 11.78 8.07 -10.90
N LEU A 110 12.40 8.21 -9.73
CA LEU A 110 13.20 9.38 -9.39
C LEU A 110 14.43 9.50 -10.29
N ALA A 111 15.13 8.39 -10.52
CA ALA A 111 16.30 8.38 -11.40
C ALA A 111 15.94 8.80 -12.84
N LYS A 112 14.85 8.27 -13.41
CA LYS A 112 14.39 8.60 -14.76
C LYS A 112 13.80 10.02 -14.86
N ARG A 113 13.10 10.48 -13.82
CA ARG A 113 12.48 11.82 -13.81
C ARG A 113 13.52 12.94 -13.73
N TYR A 114 14.62 12.72 -12.99
CA TYR A 114 15.67 13.70 -12.75
C TYR A 114 16.97 13.41 -13.48
N ASP A 115 16.98 12.42 -14.38
CA ASP A 115 18.14 11.97 -15.16
C ASP A 115 19.41 11.77 -14.31
N SER A 116 19.24 11.18 -13.13
CA SER A 116 20.32 11.04 -12.15
C SER A 116 20.40 9.61 -11.62
N PRO A 117 21.41 8.82 -12.05
CA PRO A 117 21.61 7.44 -11.59
C PRO A 117 21.84 7.33 -10.08
N ARG A 118 22.35 8.40 -9.45
CA ARG A 118 22.60 8.43 -7.99
C ARG A 118 21.31 8.37 -7.18
N LEU A 119 20.21 8.93 -7.69
CA LEU A 119 18.91 8.85 -7.04
C LEU A 119 18.36 7.42 -6.96
N LYS A 120 18.81 6.52 -7.85
CA LYS A 120 18.39 5.11 -7.81
C LYS A 120 18.97 4.34 -6.61
N ILE A 121 20.10 4.81 -6.08
CA ILE A 121 20.82 4.16 -4.97
C ILE A 121 20.49 4.87 -3.64
N ALA A 122 20.22 6.17 -3.69
CA ALA A 122 19.99 6.99 -2.50
C ALA A 122 18.52 7.02 -2.03
N ALA A 123 17.56 6.69 -2.91
CA ALA A 123 16.13 6.65 -2.60
C ALA A 123 15.65 5.22 -2.33
#